data_AF-A0A386PU67-F1
#
_entry.id   AF-A0A386PU67-F1
#
_cell.length_a   1.000
_cell.length_b   1.000
_cell.length_c   1.000
_cell.angle_alpha   90.00
_cell.angle_beta   90.00
_cell.angle_gamma   90.00
#
_symmetry.space_group_name_H-M   'P 1'
#
loop_
_entity.id
_entity.type
_entity.pdbx_description
1 polymer ?
#
loop_
_entity_poly.entity_id
_entity_poly.type
_entity_poly.pdbx_seq_one_letter_code
_entity_poly.pdbx_strand_id
1 'polypeptide(L)'
;MTILINKKINLTKDSDAFIQQYIEYLQDVNPKDLYEGLSNKQILKNKFIFKINQLENLDLVNVDLHVTNNTIYVLGRFWNSKIVNLGAIPLTKPLKMALAQDSYPTLSISGGNYKKVVTDKNGEDTIVDHFEPYQLTLQIHKAEPINYNVEKIDTLYHRTFKSEQSLITISKNLMRCFAVFGLLLGLGFMFLGFFLTGLMVIIAFFGVNSYTLLLADTHMQPQRQRVNS
;
A
#
# COMPACT_ATOMS: atom_id res chain seq x y z
N MET A 1 -0.67 -9.29 8.23
CA MET A 1 0.49 -10.22 8.15
C MET A 1 1.26 -10.15 9.46
N THR A 2 1.44 -11.26 10.17
CA THR A 2 2.09 -11.27 11.50
C THR A 2 3.57 -11.62 11.39
N ILE A 3 4.45 -10.80 11.96
CA ILE A 3 5.88 -11.10 12.09
C ILE A 3 6.05 -12.06 13.28
N LEU A 4 6.50 -13.29 13.01
CA LEU A 4 6.79 -14.29 14.03
C LEU A 4 8.17 -14.05 14.64
N ILE A 5 9.15 -13.72 13.80
CA ILE A 5 10.53 -13.49 14.21
C ILE A 5 11.11 -12.33 13.42
N ASN A 6 11.89 -11.51 14.11
CA ASN A 6 12.68 -10.43 13.56
C ASN A 6 14.10 -10.55 14.13
N LYS A 7 15.10 -10.79 13.27
CA LYS A 7 16.50 -10.95 13.66
C LYS A 7 17.44 -10.19 12.75
N LYS A 8 18.26 -9.34 13.36
CA LYS A 8 19.38 -8.66 12.68
C LYS A 8 20.44 -9.68 12.28
N ILE A 9 20.93 -9.55 11.06
CA ILE A 9 21.98 -10.38 10.48
C ILE A 9 23.31 -9.67 10.68
N ASN A 10 24.31 -10.42 11.11
CA ASN A 10 25.68 -9.92 11.17
C ASN A 10 26.25 -9.91 9.75
N LEU A 11 26.46 -8.70 9.20
CA LEU A 11 26.98 -8.52 7.86
C LEU A 11 28.44 -8.96 7.77
N THR A 12 28.82 -9.49 6.61
CA THR A 12 30.23 -9.75 6.29
C THR A 12 30.84 -8.54 5.61
N LYS A 13 32.16 -8.57 5.39
CA LYS A 13 32.86 -7.51 4.64
C LYS A 13 32.43 -7.43 3.17
N ASP A 14 31.93 -8.55 2.62
CA ASP A 14 31.51 -8.61 1.22
C ASP A 14 30.09 -8.07 1.02
N SER A 15 29.34 -7.84 2.11
CA SER A 15 27.97 -7.32 2.08
C SER A 15 27.90 -5.90 1.53
N ASP A 16 28.88 -5.05 1.83
CA ASP A 16 28.89 -3.66 1.37
C ASP A 16 29.00 -3.57 -0.16
N ALA A 17 29.88 -4.38 -0.75
CA ALA A 17 30.04 -4.46 -2.20
C ALA A 17 28.78 -4.99 -2.88
N PHE A 18 28.11 -5.97 -2.27
CA PHE A 18 26.83 -6.48 -2.77
C PHE A 18 25.73 -5.41 -2.72
N ILE A 19 25.57 -4.70 -1.60
CA ILE A 19 24.53 -3.68 -1.45
C ILE A 19 24.77 -2.54 -2.44
N GLN A 20 26.01 -2.13 -2.66
CA GLN A 20 26.35 -1.10 -3.62
C GLN A 20 25.99 -1.52 -5.07
N GLN A 21 26.35 -2.74 -5.47
CA GLN A 21 25.97 -3.29 -6.77
C GLN A 21 24.45 -3.42 -6.92
N TYR A 22 23.73 -3.68 -5.82
CA TYR A 22 22.27 -3.75 -5.82
C TYR A 22 21.63 -2.40 -6.09
N ILE A 23 22.17 -1.35 -5.47
CA ILE A 23 21.72 0.02 -5.70
C ILE A 23 21.95 0.41 -7.17
N GLU A 24 23.14 0.12 -7.71
CA GLU A 24 23.47 0.40 -9.12
C GLU A 24 22.52 -0.34 -10.07
N TYR A 25 22.24 -1.62 -9.80
CA TYR A 25 21.26 -2.39 -10.55
C TYR A 25 19.86 -1.75 -10.52
N LEU A 26 19.39 -1.33 -9.34
CA LEU A 26 18.08 -0.68 -9.21
C LEU A 26 18.07 0.66 -9.95
N GLN A 27 19.15 1.44 -9.94
CA GLN A 27 19.24 2.69 -10.70
C GLN A 27 19.01 2.46 -12.20
N ASP A 28 19.59 1.39 -12.74
CA ASP A 28 19.53 1.10 -14.17
C ASP A 28 18.21 0.43 -14.59
N VAL A 29 17.72 -0.52 -13.79
CA VAL A 29 16.57 -1.37 -14.19
C VAL A 29 15.24 -0.85 -13.65
N ASN A 30 15.21 -0.40 -12.39
CA ASN A 30 13.97 0.11 -11.77
C ASN A 30 14.25 1.23 -10.75
N PRO A 31 14.58 2.45 -11.22
CA PRO A 31 14.96 3.55 -10.33
C PRO A 31 13.83 4.00 -9.39
N LYS A 32 12.59 3.55 -9.63
CA LYS A 32 11.44 3.82 -8.76
C LYS A 32 11.49 3.07 -7.44
N ASP A 33 12.32 2.03 -7.32
CA ASP A 33 12.48 1.32 -6.04
C ASP A 33 13.40 2.09 -5.09
N LEU A 34 14.13 3.09 -5.58
CA LEU A 34 14.98 3.96 -4.78
C LEU A 34 14.18 5.15 -4.27
N TYR A 35 14.23 5.38 -2.96
CA TYR A 35 13.45 6.44 -2.29
C TYR A 35 11.96 6.40 -2.66
N GLU A 36 11.40 5.20 -2.87
CA GLU A 36 10.01 4.99 -3.30
C GLU A 36 9.66 5.72 -4.62
N GLY A 37 10.66 6.06 -5.42
CA GLY A 37 10.51 6.78 -6.69
C GLY A 37 10.14 8.26 -6.51
N LEU A 38 10.27 8.79 -5.30
CA LEU A 38 9.92 10.16 -4.97
C LEU A 38 11.10 11.11 -5.23
N SER A 39 10.83 12.17 -5.99
CA SER A 39 11.76 13.30 -6.12
C SER A 39 11.80 14.15 -4.85
N ASN A 40 12.89 14.88 -4.63
CA ASN A 40 13.02 15.84 -3.51
C ASN A 40 11.81 16.78 -3.38
N LYS A 41 11.25 17.25 -4.50
CA LYS A 41 10.05 18.11 -4.50
C LYS A 41 8.80 17.39 -3.99
N GLN A 42 8.62 16.12 -4.32
CA GLN A 42 7.50 15.30 -3.84
C GLN A 42 7.65 14.95 -2.37
N ILE A 43 8.87 14.64 -1.91
CA ILE A 43 9.18 14.38 -0.51
C ILE A 43 8.82 15.58 0.36
N LEU A 44 9.25 16.79 -0.02
CA LEU A 44 8.91 18.03 0.68
C LEU A 44 7.40 18.31 0.71
N LYS A 45 6.69 18.03 -0.39
CA LYS A 45 5.24 18.24 -0.47
C LYS A 45 4.47 17.30 0.47
N ASN A 46 4.98 16.09 0.70
CA ASN A 46 4.26 15.07 1.45
C ASN A 46 4.25 15.28 2.96
N LYS A 47 5.05 16.20 3.55
CA LYS A 47 5.08 16.73 4.96
C LYS A 47 4.95 15.78 6.16
N PHE A 48 4.42 14.57 6.01
CA PHE A 48 4.20 13.55 7.02
C PHE A 48 5.33 12.51 7.07
N ILE A 49 6.26 12.54 6.10
CA ILE A 49 7.38 11.60 6.02
C ILE A 49 8.69 12.36 6.30
N PHE A 50 9.13 12.35 7.55
CA PHE A 50 10.34 13.07 7.98
C PHE A 50 11.63 12.38 7.52
N LYS A 51 11.58 11.09 7.15
CA LYS A 51 12.73 10.28 6.74
C LYS A 51 12.30 9.28 5.67
N ILE A 52 13.00 9.26 4.53
CA ILE A 52 12.83 8.27 3.46
C ILE A 52 14.15 7.57 3.22
N ASN A 53 14.18 6.26 3.42
CA ASN A 53 15.37 5.45 3.18
C ASN A 53 15.55 5.21 1.68
N GLN A 54 16.80 5.10 1.23
CA GLN A 54 17.13 4.77 -0.16
C GLN A 54 16.61 3.39 -0.54
N LEU A 55 16.74 2.43 0.37
CA LEU A 55 16.30 1.06 0.22
C LEU A 55 15.36 0.72 1.38
N GLU A 56 14.21 0.15 1.05
CA GLU A 56 13.26 -0.36 2.05
C GLU A 56 13.30 -1.89 2.13
N ASN A 57 13.44 -2.55 0.98
CA ASN A 57 13.45 -4.02 0.89
C ASN A 57 14.49 -4.51 -0.12
N LEU A 58 14.98 -5.74 0.09
CA LEU A 58 15.74 -6.48 -0.91
C LEU A 58 14.80 -7.30 -1.78
N ASP A 59 15.06 -7.28 -3.08
CA ASP A 59 14.44 -8.22 -4.00
C ASP A 59 14.87 -9.65 -3.66
N LEU A 60 13.88 -10.49 -3.34
CA LEU A 60 14.05 -11.90 -2.99
C LEU A 60 14.63 -12.72 -4.14
N VAL A 61 14.55 -12.25 -5.40
CA VAL A 61 15.14 -12.94 -6.55
C VAL A 61 16.68 -12.98 -6.47
N ASN A 62 17.28 -12.02 -5.77
CA ASN A 62 18.74 -11.88 -5.68
C ASN A 62 19.34 -12.43 -4.37
N VAL A 63 18.50 -12.96 -3.47
CA VAL A 63 18.94 -13.43 -2.15
C VAL A 63 18.32 -14.77 -1.79
N ASP A 64 19.15 -15.70 -1.37
CA ASP A 64 18.78 -17.05 -0.93
C ASP A 64 19.16 -17.28 0.55
N LEU A 65 18.44 -18.17 1.21
CA LEU A 65 18.70 -18.55 2.60
C LEU A 65 19.19 -20.00 2.66
N HIS A 66 20.48 -20.17 2.94
CA HIS A 66 21.06 -21.49 3.13
C HIS A 66 21.06 -21.89 4.61
N VAL A 67 20.21 -22.85 4.96
CA VAL A 67 20.04 -23.34 6.33
C VAL A 67 20.91 -24.56 6.57
N THR A 68 21.80 -24.48 7.57
CA THR A 68 22.59 -25.60 8.09
C THR A 68 22.11 -25.99 9.49
N ASN A 69 22.72 -27.02 10.10
CA ASN A 69 22.28 -27.53 11.41
C ASN A 69 22.19 -26.46 12.51
N ASN A 70 23.11 -25.49 12.52
CA ASN A 70 23.21 -24.50 13.60
C ASN A 70 23.18 -23.04 13.12
N THR A 71 23.17 -22.79 11.81
CA THR A 71 23.35 -21.46 11.25
C THR A 71 22.52 -21.27 9.98
N ILE A 72 21.90 -20.11 9.84
CA ILE A 72 21.30 -19.65 8.58
C ILE A 72 22.28 -18.67 7.94
N TYR A 73 22.70 -18.97 6.72
CA TYR A 73 23.51 -18.10 5.89
C TYR A 73 22.61 -17.37 4.90
N VAL A 74 22.83 -16.08 4.75
CA VAL A 74 22.13 -15.21 3.80
C VAL A 74 23.05 -15.04 2.61
N LEU A 75 22.66 -15.59 1.47
CA LEU A 75 23.49 -15.68 0.27
C LEU A 75 22.95 -14.76 -0.80
N GLY A 76 23.71 -13.76 -1.21
CA GLY A 76 23.39 -12.87 -2.33
C GLY A 76 23.96 -13.41 -3.65
N ARG A 77 23.25 -13.22 -4.75
CA ARG A 77 23.74 -13.50 -6.10
C ARG A 77 23.50 -12.32 -7.02
N PHE A 78 24.55 -11.91 -7.74
CA PHE A 78 24.43 -11.03 -8.92
C PHE A 78 24.50 -11.83 -10.21
N TRP A 79 23.85 -11.30 -11.25
CA TRP A 79 23.59 -11.89 -12.57
C TRP A 79 24.78 -12.66 -13.19
N ASN A 80 24.91 -13.94 -12.84
CA ASN A 80 25.79 -14.96 -13.42
C ASN A 80 27.17 -15.22 -12.78
N SER A 81 27.28 -15.41 -11.46
CA SER A 81 27.85 -16.69 -10.92
C SER A 81 28.32 -16.63 -9.46
N LYS A 82 28.81 -15.49 -8.97
CA LYS A 82 29.43 -15.47 -7.64
C LYS A 82 28.37 -15.32 -6.55
N ILE A 83 28.18 -16.38 -5.79
CA ILE A 83 27.40 -16.36 -4.55
C ILE A 83 28.25 -15.67 -3.49
N VAL A 84 27.70 -14.65 -2.86
CA VAL A 84 28.35 -13.89 -1.78
C VAL A 84 27.61 -14.16 -0.49
N ASN A 85 28.34 -14.46 0.58
CA ASN A 85 27.74 -14.58 1.91
C ASN A 85 27.54 -13.18 2.51
N LEU A 86 26.29 -12.73 2.56
CA LEU A 86 25.92 -11.42 3.10
C LEU A 86 25.89 -11.40 4.63
N GLY A 87 25.86 -12.56 5.26
CA GLY A 87 25.83 -12.66 6.71
C GLY A 87 25.24 -13.96 7.21
N ALA A 88 25.30 -14.12 8.52
CA ALA A 88 24.81 -15.31 9.17
C ALA A 88 24.11 -14.99 10.49
N ILE A 89 23.17 -15.86 10.85
CA ILE A 89 22.51 -15.86 12.15
C ILE A 89 22.44 -17.29 12.71
N PRO A 90 22.54 -17.47 14.04
CA PRO A 90 22.39 -18.78 14.64
C PRO A 90 20.96 -19.31 14.47
N LEU A 91 20.83 -20.58 14.07
CA LEU A 91 19.57 -21.29 13.96
C LEU A 91 19.09 -21.71 15.37
N THR A 92 18.40 -20.78 16.04
CA THR A 92 17.81 -21.04 17.35
C THR A 92 16.56 -21.93 17.24
N LYS A 93 16.19 -22.64 18.31
CA LYS A 93 14.96 -23.47 18.36
C LYS A 93 13.70 -22.68 17.97
N PRO A 94 13.46 -21.44 18.45
CA PRO A 94 12.32 -20.63 18.00
C PRO A 94 12.35 -20.35 16.49
N LEU A 95 13.53 -20.06 15.93
CA LEU A 95 13.69 -19.80 14.49
C LEU A 95 13.41 -21.03 13.63
N LYS A 96 13.89 -22.19 14.09
CA LYS A 96 13.59 -23.47 13.45
C LYS A 96 12.09 -23.78 13.49
N MET A 97 11.42 -23.51 14.61
CA MET A 97 9.96 -23.70 14.74
C MET A 97 9.18 -22.73 13.87
N ALA A 98 9.60 -21.46 13.76
CA ALA A 98 8.94 -20.50 12.89
C ALA A 98 9.04 -20.91 11.43
N LEU A 99 10.25 -21.24 10.93
CA LEU A 99 10.46 -21.70 9.54
C LEU A 99 9.73 -23.00 9.18
N ALA A 100 9.39 -23.84 10.16
CA ALA A 100 8.68 -25.10 9.95
C ALA A 100 7.15 -24.95 9.95
N GLN A 101 6.61 -23.82 10.44
CA GLN A 101 5.21 -23.47 10.26
C GLN A 101 5.06 -22.80 8.90
N ASP A 102 3.95 -23.00 8.19
CA ASP A 102 3.63 -22.38 6.88
C ASP A 102 3.87 -20.85 6.90
N SER A 103 5.12 -20.48 6.71
CA SER A 103 5.67 -19.16 6.96
C SER A 103 6.72 -18.93 5.90
N TYR A 104 6.94 -17.66 5.58
CA TYR A 104 7.88 -17.30 4.55
C TYR A 104 8.86 -16.27 5.09
N PRO A 105 10.16 -16.46 4.83
CA PRO A 105 11.17 -15.50 5.19
C PRO A 105 11.14 -14.31 4.23
N THR A 106 11.43 -13.13 4.76
CA THR A 106 11.72 -11.92 3.98
C THR A 106 12.97 -11.25 4.56
N LEU A 107 13.64 -10.47 3.73
CA LEU A 107 14.82 -9.70 4.11
C LEU A 107 14.55 -8.22 3.91
N SER A 108 14.64 -7.47 4.99
CA SER A 108 14.55 -6.00 4.95
C SER A 108 15.95 -5.40 5.10
N ILE A 109 16.27 -4.40 4.27
CA ILE A 109 17.42 -3.51 4.49
C ILE A 109 16.94 -2.35 5.35
N SER A 110 17.75 -1.98 6.33
CA SER A 110 17.63 -0.72 7.04
C SER A 110 18.97 0.00 7.06
N GLY A 111 18.95 1.31 7.33
CA GLY A 111 20.13 2.17 7.19
C GLY A 111 20.38 2.55 5.72
N GLY A 112 21.64 2.80 5.38
CA GLY A 112 22.04 3.32 4.09
C GLY A 112 21.83 4.83 3.96
N ASN A 113 21.84 5.31 2.71
CA ASN A 113 21.48 6.70 2.45
C ASN A 113 20.00 6.93 2.77
N TYR A 114 19.67 8.07 3.36
CA TYR A 114 18.30 8.48 3.55
C TYR A 114 18.16 9.98 3.39
N LYS A 115 16.96 10.40 2.98
CA LYS A 115 16.56 11.79 2.85
C LYS A 115 15.75 12.18 4.06
N LYS A 116 16.15 13.25 4.75
CA LYS A 116 15.44 13.79 5.90
C LYS A 116 14.91 15.19 5.60
N VAL A 117 13.65 15.44 5.94
CA VAL A 117 13.09 16.80 5.89
C VAL A 117 13.44 17.51 7.19
N VAL A 118 14.09 18.67 7.08
CA VAL A 118 14.50 19.51 8.21
C VAL A 118 13.92 20.90 8.00
N THR A 119 13.11 21.34 8.95
CA THR A 119 12.60 22.70 9.00
C THR A 119 13.67 23.60 9.61
N ASP A 120 14.03 24.66 8.91
CA ASP A 120 14.99 25.65 9.39
C ASP A 120 14.39 26.55 10.49
N LYS A 121 15.19 27.50 10.99
CA LYS A 121 14.74 28.46 12.02
C LYS A 121 13.66 29.43 11.52
N ASN A 122 13.49 29.55 10.20
CA ASN A 122 12.55 30.45 9.55
C ASN A 122 11.23 29.73 9.18
N GLY A 123 11.14 28.41 9.40
CA GLY A 123 9.97 27.61 9.05
C GLY A 123 10.00 27.04 7.63
N GLU A 124 11.13 27.14 6.91
CA GLU A 124 11.31 26.57 5.57
C GLU A 124 11.82 25.13 5.65
N ASP A 125 11.12 24.23 4.95
CA ASP A 125 11.47 22.81 4.89
C ASP A 125 12.53 22.55 3.82
N THR A 126 13.64 21.93 4.20
CA THR A 126 14.73 21.52 3.30
C THR A 126 14.99 20.02 3.40
N ILE A 127 15.55 19.43 2.34
CA ILE A 127 16.00 18.02 2.39
C ILE A 127 17.49 17.99 2.67
N VAL A 128 17.87 17.18 3.66
CA VAL A 128 19.26 16.86 3.98
C VAL A 128 19.48 15.38 3.74
N ASP A 129 20.50 15.06 2.97
CA ASP A 129 20.96 13.68 2.77
C ASP A 129 21.83 13.26 3.96
N HIS A 130 21.59 12.04 4.45
CA HIS A 130 22.33 11.45 5.56
C HIS A 130 22.63 9.97 5.27
N PHE A 131 23.54 9.40 6.06
CA PHE A 131 23.94 8.01 5.94
C PHE A 131 23.93 7.32 7.30
N GLU A 132 23.35 6.12 7.35
CA GLU A 132 23.43 5.17 8.47
C GLU A 132 24.08 3.87 7.97
N PRO A 133 24.83 3.13 8.81
CA PRO A 133 25.35 1.83 8.42
C PRO A 133 24.23 0.87 8.00
N TYR A 134 24.44 0.13 6.91
CA TYR A 134 23.47 -0.87 6.46
C TYR A 134 23.27 -1.96 7.50
N GLN A 135 22.02 -2.40 7.65
CA GLN A 135 21.62 -3.51 8.50
C GLN A 135 20.63 -4.39 7.73
N LEU A 136 20.96 -5.68 7.62
CA LEU A 136 20.02 -6.69 7.12
C LEU A 136 19.26 -7.29 8.28
N THR A 137 17.96 -7.45 8.09
CA THR A 137 17.08 -8.08 9.07
C THR A 137 16.28 -9.18 8.41
N LEU A 138 16.40 -10.39 8.94
CA LEU A 138 15.55 -11.51 8.58
C LEU A 138 14.24 -11.40 9.35
N GLN A 139 13.13 -11.35 8.60
CA GLN A 139 11.78 -11.40 9.15
C GLN A 139 11.11 -12.69 8.70
N ILE A 140 10.49 -13.41 9.63
CA ILE A 140 9.68 -14.60 9.31
C ILE A 140 8.22 -14.22 9.50
N HIS A 141 7.45 -14.32 8.42
CA HIS A 141 6.05 -13.95 8.44
C HIS A 141 5.16 -15.17 8.36
N LYS A 142 4.05 -15.11 9.10
CA LYS A 142 2.93 -16.03 8.91
C LYS A 142 1.90 -15.36 8.05
N ALA A 143 1.43 -16.06 7.02
CA ALA A 143 0.19 -15.68 6.37
C ALA A 143 -0.89 -15.63 7.47
N GLU A 144 -1.62 -14.52 7.55
CA GLU A 144 -2.74 -14.48 8.47
C GLU A 144 -3.75 -15.55 8.05
N PRO A 145 -4.27 -16.36 8.98
CA PRO A 145 -5.37 -17.25 8.63
C PRO A 145 -6.49 -16.39 8.07
N ILE A 146 -6.97 -16.73 6.87
CA ILE A 146 -8.09 -16.04 6.22
C ILE A 146 -9.23 -16.04 7.23
N ASN A 147 -9.60 -14.87 7.72
CA ASN A 147 -10.71 -14.74 8.64
C ASN A 147 -11.99 -15.07 7.85
N TYR A 148 -12.59 -16.23 8.13
CA TYR A 148 -13.76 -16.76 7.44
C TYR A 148 -14.94 -15.75 7.35
N ASN A 149 -15.03 -14.81 8.29
CA ASN A 149 -16.04 -13.75 8.26
C ASN A 149 -15.73 -12.68 7.18
N VAL A 150 -14.46 -12.38 6.92
CA VAL A 150 -14.04 -11.43 5.88
C VAL A 150 -14.24 -12.05 4.50
N GLU A 151 -13.94 -13.33 4.33
CA GLU A 151 -14.19 -14.07 3.08
C GLU A 151 -15.70 -14.12 2.77
N LYS A 152 -16.57 -14.28 3.78
CA LYS A 152 -18.02 -14.18 3.59
C LYS A 152 -18.48 -12.78 3.18
N ILE A 153 -17.87 -11.72 3.73
CA ILE A 153 -18.20 -10.34 3.34
C ILE A 153 -17.72 -10.06 1.93
N ASP A 154 -16.52 -10.49 1.58
CA ASP A 154 -15.93 -10.26 0.26
C ASP A 154 -16.64 -11.06 -0.84
N THR A 155 -17.01 -12.31 -0.55
CA THR A 155 -17.88 -13.10 -1.42
C THR A 155 -19.29 -12.52 -1.53
N LEU A 156 -19.89 -11.98 -0.46
CA LEU A 156 -21.17 -11.25 -0.57
C LEU A 156 -21.02 -10.00 -1.43
N TYR A 157 -19.93 -9.25 -1.22
CA TYR A 157 -19.64 -8.02 -1.93
C TYR A 157 -19.46 -8.28 -3.43
N HIS A 158 -18.60 -9.24 -3.80
CA HIS A 158 -18.38 -9.63 -5.20
C HIS A 158 -19.60 -10.32 -5.84
N ARG A 159 -20.40 -11.05 -5.04
CA ARG A 159 -21.67 -11.65 -5.52
C ARG A 159 -22.74 -10.59 -5.79
N THR A 160 -22.78 -9.54 -4.98
CA THR A 160 -23.79 -8.47 -5.06
C THR A 160 -23.37 -7.37 -6.04
N PHE A 161 -22.08 -7.09 -6.13
CA PHE A 161 -21.48 -6.05 -6.97
C PHE A 161 -20.51 -6.70 -7.96
N LYS A 162 -21.06 -7.36 -8.99
CA LYS A 162 -20.28 -8.07 -10.02
C LYS A 162 -19.39 -7.16 -10.88
N SER A 163 -19.62 -5.85 -10.85
CA SER A 163 -18.82 -4.81 -11.52
C SER A 163 -19.12 -3.42 -10.93
N GLU A 164 -18.23 -2.44 -11.11
CA GLU A 164 -18.48 -1.04 -10.74
C GLU A 164 -19.79 -0.49 -11.36
N GLN A 165 -20.10 -0.91 -12.60
CA GLN A 165 -21.36 -0.56 -13.26
C GLN A 165 -22.60 -1.10 -12.52
N SER A 166 -22.52 -2.25 -11.87
CA SER A 166 -23.62 -2.80 -11.07
C SER A 166 -23.85 -1.99 -9.79
N LEU A 167 -22.78 -1.51 -9.14
CA LEU A 167 -22.84 -0.67 -7.96
C LEU A 167 -23.45 0.70 -8.28
N ILE A 168 -23.08 1.28 -9.44
CA ILE A 168 -23.66 2.51 -9.95
C ILE A 168 -25.16 2.33 -10.27
N THR A 169 -25.54 1.20 -10.87
CA THR A 169 -26.94 0.91 -11.20
C THR A 169 -27.80 0.74 -9.94
N ILE A 170 -27.28 0.02 -8.93
CA ILE A 170 -27.95 -0.14 -7.64
C ILE A 170 -28.07 1.21 -6.92
N SER A 171 -27.01 2.02 -6.91
CA SER A 171 -27.03 3.37 -6.32
C SER A 171 -28.06 4.28 -7.00
N LYS A 172 -28.11 4.29 -8.34
CA LYS A 172 -29.13 5.04 -9.12
C LYS A 172 -30.55 4.58 -8.80
N ASN A 173 -30.78 3.27 -8.65
CA ASN A 173 -32.09 2.74 -8.29
C ASN A 173 -32.48 3.10 -6.85
N LEU A 174 -31.53 3.05 -5.90
CA LEU A 174 -31.76 3.45 -4.51
C LEU A 174 -32.11 4.95 -4.40
N MET A 175 -31.39 5.81 -5.12
CA MET A 175 -31.67 7.26 -5.19
C MET A 175 -33.06 7.53 -5.78
N ARG A 176 -33.47 6.79 -6.83
CA ARG A 176 -34.84 6.88 -7.38
C ARG A 176 -35.90 6.48 -6.36
N CYS A 177 -35.67 5.41 -5.60
CA CYS A 177 -36.58 5.01 -4.52
C CYS A 177 -36.68 6.08 -3.43
N PHE A 178 -35.56 6.70 -3.02
CA PHE A 178 -35.58 7.80 -2.06
C PHE A 178 -36.30 9.05 -2.58
N ALA A 179 -36.18 9.36 -3.88
CA ALA A 179 -36.93 10.46 -4.48
C ALA A 179 -38.44 10.20 -4.48
N VAL A 180 -38.89 8.98 -4.81
CA VAL A 180 -40.31 8.59 -4.75
C VAL A 180 -40.82 8.62 -3.30
N PHE A 181 -40.03 8.14 -2.35
CA PHE A 181 -40.40 8.18 -0.93
C PHE A 181 -40.50 9.62 -0.40
N GLY A 182 -39.53 10.48 -0.73
CA GLY A 182 -39.56 11.90 -0.40
C GLY A 182 -40.75 12.63 -1.03
N LEU A 183 -41.16 12.27 -2.25
CA LEU A 183 -42.36 12.79 -2.90
C LEU A 183 -43.62 12.43 -2.11
N LEU A 184 -43.79 11.14 -1.78
CA LEU A 184 -44.96 10.64 -1.05
C LEU A 184 -45.05 11.24 0.35
N LEU A 185 -43.92 11.33 1.07
CA LEU A 185 -43.87 11.98 2.38
C LEU A 185 -44.20 13.47 2.28
N GLY A 186 -43.61 14.17 1.32
CA GLY A 186 -43.83 15.61 1.12
C GLY A 186 -45.29 15.92 0.78
N LEU A 187 -45.90 15.15 -0.12
CA LEU A 187 -47.32 15.26 -0.43
C LEU A 187 -48.18 14.93 0.79
N GLY A 188 -47.81 13.92 1.59
CA GLY A 188 -48.49 13.58 2.84
C GLY A 188 -48.50 14.75 3.84
N PHE A 189 -47.36 15.42 4.03
CA PHE A 189 -47.27 16.61 4.88
C PHE A 189 -48.10 17.79 4.35
N MET A 190 -48.18 17.97 3.03
CA MET A 190 -49.03 18.99 2.41
C MET A 190 -50.53 18.71 2.64
N PHE A 191 -50.96 17.45 2.50
CA PHE A 191 -52.35 17.05 2.78
C PHE A 191 -52.74 17.20 4.26
N LEU A 192 -51.77 17.06 5.18
CA LEU A 192 -51.95 17.28 6.62
C LEU A 192 -51.94 18.76 7.03
N GLY A 193 -51.86 19.70 6.06
CA GLY A 193 -51.90 21.15 6.31
C GLY A 193 -50.53 21.81 6.51
N PHE A 194 -49.42 21.04 6.46
CA PHE A 194 -48.06 21.55 6.61
C PHE A 194 -47.39 21.80 5.25
N PHE A 195 -47.92 22.76 4.50
CA PHE A 195 -47.51 23.01 3.11
C PHE A 195 -46.02 23.33 2.94
N LEU A 196 -45.49 24.24 3.75
CA LEU A 196 -44.07 24.64 3.73
C LEU A 196 -43.12 23.48 4.09
N THR A 197 -43.50 22.67 5.07
CA THR A 197 -42.73 21.49 5.49
C THR A 197 -42.73 20.42 4.42
N GLY A 198 -43.89 20.14 3.81
CA GLY A 198 -43.99 19.23 2.68
C GLY A 198 -43.16 19.69 1.48
N LEU A 199 -43.17 20.98 1.16
CA LEU A 199 -42.36 21.56 0.07
C LEU A 199 -40.87 21.40 0.35
N MET A 200 -40.43 21.68 1.57
CA MET A 200 -39.03 21.50 1.99
C MET A 200 -38.56 20.05 1.91
N VAL A 201 -39.42 19.09 2.29
CA VAL A 201 -39.12 17.65 2.16
C VAL A 201 -38.95 17.25 0.69
N ILE A 202 -39.84 17.71 -0.20
CA ILE A 202 -39.71 17.43 -1.64
C ILE A 202 -38.41 18.05 -2.18
N ILE A 203 -38.11 19.31 -1.85
CA ILE A 203 -36.89 19.98 -2.33
C ILE A 203 -35.62 19.32 -1.78
N ALA A 204 -35.59 18.92 -0.51
CA ALA A 204 -34.43 18.26 0.08
C ALA A 204 -34.17 16.89 -0.58
N PHE A 205 -35.21 16.08 -0.78
CA PHE A 205 -35.06 14.78 -1.41
C PHE A 205 -34.83 14.87 -2.93
N PHE A 206 -35.49 15.77 -3.66
CA PHE A 206 -35.24 15.94 -5.10
C PHE A 206 -33.96 16.70 -5.39
N GLY A 207 -33.68 17.80 -4.71
CA GLY A 207 -32.52 18.65 -4.96
C GLY A 207 -31.20 17.93 -4.72
N VAL A 208 -31.07 17.21 -3.60
CA VAL A 208 -29.86 16.44 -3.28
C VAL A 208 -29.66 15.27 -4.24
N ASN A 209 -30.75 14.55 -4.60
CA ASN A 209 -30.68 13.43 -5.54
C ASN A 209 -30.40 13.89 -6.98
N SER A 210 -30.94 15.02 -7.43
CA SER A 210 -30.72 15.54 -8.79
C SER A 210 -29.29 16.03 -8.98
N TYR A 211 -28.74 16.72 -7.99
CA TYR A 211 -27.36 17.23 -8.01
C TYR A 211 -26.33 16.09 -8.01
N THR A 212 -26.55 15.05 -7.19
CA THR A 212 -25.67 13.88 -7.14
C THR A 212 -25.75 13.03 -8.41
N LEU A 213 -26.92 12.93 -9.07
CA LEU A 213 -27.05 12.21 -10.35
C LEU A 213 -26.34 12.95 -11.50
N LEU A 214 -26.41 14.28 -11.52
CA LEU A 214 -25.70 15.13 -12.48
C LEU A 214 -24.19 15.05 -12.34
N LEU A 215 -23.68 15.05 -11.09
CA LEU A 215 -22.26 14.83 -10.79
C LEU A 215 -21.79 13.41 -11.12
N ALA A 216 -22.62 12.41 -10.86
CA ALA A 216 -22.29 11.03 -11.21
C ALA A 216 -22.17 10.82 -12.72
N ASP A 217 -23.03 11.45 -13.53
CA ASP A 217 -22.97 11.32 -15.00
C ASP A 217 -21.84 12.16 -15.63
N THR A 218 -21.43 13.30 -15.05
CA THR A 218 -20.29 14.09 -15.56
C THR A 218 -18.94 13.44 -15.29
N HIS A 219 -18.78 12.73 -14.16
CA HIS A 219 -17.55 12.00 -13.83
C HIS A 219 -17.43 10.63 -14.53
N MET A 220 -18.48 10.16 -15.20
CA MET A 220 -18.52 8.83 -15.87
C MET A 220 -18.48 8.89 -17.40
N GLN A 221 -18.22 10.05 -18.02
CA GLN A 221 -17.94 10.05 -19.46
C GLN A 221 -16.65 9.24 -19.71
N PRO A 222 -16.70 8.14 -20.50
CA PRO A 222 -15.48 7.51 -20.94
C PRO A 222 -14.70 8.57 -21.71
N GLN A 223 -13.41 8.74 -21.41
CA GLN A 223 -12.50 9.39 -22.34
C GLN A 223 -12.64 8.67 -23.68
N ARG A 224 -13.46 9.20 -24.60
CA ARG A 224 -13.45 8.82 -26.00
C ARG A 224 -12.05 9.16 -26.47
N GLN A 225 -11.19 8.15 -26.51
CA GLN A 225 -10.00 8.17 -27.34
C GLN A 225 -10.47 8.62 -28.73
N ARG A 226 -10.08 9.85 -29.10
CA ARG A 226 -9.97 10.23 -30.51
C ARG A 226 -8.91 9.29 -31.09
N VAL A 227 -9.35 8.14 -31.58
CA VAL A 227 -8.58 7.39 -32.56
C VAL A 227 -8.68 8.23 -33.83
N ASN A 228 -7.55 8.84 -34.19
CA ASN A 228 -7.38 9.54 -35.45
C ASN A 228 -7.71 8.59 -36.61
N SER A 229 -8.59 9.04 -37.49
CA SER A 229 -8.71 8.58 -38.87
C SER A 229 -8.15 9.66 -39.78
#